data_AF-A0A7N9IH69-F1
#
_entry.id   AF-A0A7N9IH69-F1
#
_cell.length_a   1.000
_cell.length_b   1.000
_cell.length_c   1.000
_cell.angle_alpha   90.00
_cell.angle_beta   90.00
_cell.angle_gamma   90.00
#
_symmetry.space_group_name_H-M   'P 1'
#
loop_
_entity.id
_entity.type
_entity.pdbx_description
1 polymer ?
#
loop_
_entity_poly.entity_id
_entity_poly.type
_entity_poly.pdbx_seq_one_letter_code
_entity_poly.pdbx_strand_id
1 'polypeptide(L)'
;MEEVPHDCPGADSAQAGRGASCQGCPNQRLCASGAGATPDPAIEEIKEKMKTVKHKILVLSGKGGVGKSTFSAHLAHGLAEDENTQIALLDIDICGPSIPKIMGLEGEQPLPLGAAAGADSGQVLKQLFEESSFPSLLCFYRSHLIAPQVHQSGSGWSPVYVEDNLGVMSVGFLLSSPDDAVIWRGPKKNGMIKQFLRDVDWGEVDYLIVDTPPGTSDEHLSVVQYLAAARIDGAVIITTPQEVSLQDVRKEINFCRKVKLPIIGVVENMSGFICPKCKKESQIFPPTTGGAELMCQDLEVPLLGRVPLDPLIGKNCDKGQSFFIDAPDSPATLAYRSIIQRIQEFCDLRQSEEENLINS
;
A
#
# COMPACT_ATOMS: atom_id res chain seq x y z
N MET A 1 -28.51 -5.53 3.02
CA MET A 1 -28.03 -6.83 3.51
C MET A 1 -28.91 -7.16 4.70
N GLU A 2 -29.50 -8.36 4.77
CA GLU A 2 -30.11 -8.82 6.02
C GLU A 2 -29.01 -8.90 7.07
N GLU A 3 -29.20 -8.24 8.22
CA GLU A 3 -28.26 -8.33 9.33
C GLU A 3 -28.09 -9.80 9.74
N VAL A 4 -26.85 -10.23 9.90
CA VAL A 4 -26.54 -11.57 10.39
C VAL A 4 -27.14 -11.70 11.79
N PRO A 5 -28.01 -12.70 12.06
CA PRO A 5 -28.61 -12.87 13.37
C PRO A 5 -27.54 -12.95 14.46
N HIS A 6 -27.79 -12.31 15.60
CA HIS A 6 -26.85 -12.24 16.73
C HIS A 6 -26.37 -13.62 17.22
N ASP A 7 -27.17 -14.67 16.99
CA ASP A 7 -26.90 -16.05 17.40
C ASP A 7 -26.33 -16.94 16.27
N CYS A 8 -25.82 -16.33 15.19
CA CYS A 8 -25.16 -17.07 14.12
C CYS A 8 -23.82 -17.67 14.63
N PRO A 9 -23.59 -18.99 14.54
CA PRO A 9 -22.35 -19.61 15.00
C PRO A 9 -21.13 -19.26 14.14
N GLY A 10 -21.33 -18.61 12.98
CA GLY A 10 -20.29 -18.34 11.99
C GLY A 10 -20.09 -19.51 11.01
N ALA A 11 -19.56 -19.21 9.81
CA ALA A 11 -19.34 -20.20 8.76
C ALA A 11 -18.21 -21.20 9.08
N ASP A 12 -17.25 -20.78 9.91
CA ASP A 12 -16.07 -21.57 10.28
C ASP A 12 -16.26 -22.41 11.56
N SER A 13 -17.44 -22.32 12.18
CA SER A 13 -17.76 -23.05 13.41
C SER A 13 -18.10 -24.51 13.14
N ALA A 14 -17.77 -25.41 14.07
CA ALA A 14 -18.23 -26.80 14.02
C ALA A 14 -19.77 -26.93 14.01
N GLN A 15 -20.48 -25.88 14.44
CA GLN A 15 -21.95 -25.80 14.41
C GLN A 15 -22.50 -25.11 13.15
N ALA A 16 -21.66 -24.66 12.23
CA ALA A 16 -22.06 -24.00 11.00
C ALA A 16 -23.00 -24.90 10.18
N GLY A 17 -24.21 -24.41 9.87
CA GLY A 17 -25.22 -25.18 9.13
C GLY A 17 -25.87 -26.33 9.93
N ARG A 18 -25.42 -26.59 11.16
CA ARG A 18 -25.87 -27.69 12.03
C ARG A 18 -26.54 -27.21 13.32
N GLY A 19 -26.26 -25.98 13.75
CA GLY A 19 -26.84 -25.35 14.94
C GLY A 19 -28.31 -24.99 14.77
N ALA A 20 -29.03 -24.84 15.89
CA ALA A 20 -30.44 -24.48 15.90
C ALA A 20 -30.70 -23.13 15.22
N SER A 21 -29.80 -22.16 15.40
CA SER A 21 -29.85 -20.84 14.74
C SER A 21 -29.59 -20.89 13.22
N CYS A 22 -29.13 -22.02 12.68
CA CYS A 22 -28.95 -22.20 11.23
C CYS A 22 -30.21 -22.72 10.53
N GLN A 23 -31.24 -23.16 11.26
CA GLN A 23 -32.46 -23.72 10.65
C GLN A 23 -33.22 -22.64 9.87
N GLY A 24 -33.45 -22.87 8.57
CA GLY A 24 -34.12 -21.91 7.69
C GLY A 24 -33.20 -20.82 7.13
N CYS A 25 -31.90 -20.85 7.47
CA CYS A 25 -30.91 -19.97 6.86
C CYS A 25 -30.71 -20.35 5.38
N PRO A 26 -30.72 -19.39 4.43
CA PRO A 26 -30.46 -19.66 3.01
C PRO A 26 -29.12 -20.38 2.76
N ASN A 27 -28.11 -20.11 3.60
CA ASN A 27 -26.76 -20.67 3.48
C ASN A 27 -26.55 -21.95 4.32
N GLN A 28 -27.58 -22.49 4.98
CA GLN A 28 -27.46 -23.63 5.90
C GLN A 28 -26.77 -24.84 5.27
N ARG A 29 -27.17 -25.23 4.04
CA ARG A 29 -26.60 -26.39 3.34
C ARG A 29 -25.12 -26.19 2.99
N LEU A 30 -24.72 -24.97 2.67
CA LEU A 30 -23.35 -24.60 2.31
C LEU A 30 -22.43 -24.62 3.53
N CYS A 31 -22.92 -24.14 4.67
CA CYS A 31 -22.20 -24.24 5.94
C CYS A 31 -22.12 -25.69 6.42
N ALA A 32 -23.19 -26.47 6.29
CA ALA A 32 -23.25 -27.86 6.75
C ALA A 32 -22.32 -28.80 5.96
N SER A 33 -22.08 -28.50 4.68
CA SER A 33 -21.14 -29.24 3.82
C SER A 33 -19.67 -28.98 4.13
N GLY A 34 -19.36 -27.99 4.98
CA GLY A 34 -17.99 -27.57 5.26
C GLY A 34 -17.32 -26.82 4.11
N ALA A 35 -18.03 -26.55 3.01
CA ALA A 35 -17.51 -25.81 1.86
C ALA A 35 -17.19 -24.34 2.19
N GLY A 36 -17.77 -23.81 3.27
CA GLY A 36 -17.39 -22.50 3.83
C GLY A 36 -16.15 -22.51 4.73
N ALA A 37 -15.70 -23.70 5.17
CA ALA A 37 -14.64 -23.86 6.17
C ALA A 37 -13.30 -24.36 5.60
N THR A 38 -13.25 -24.75 4.32
CA THR A 38 -11.98 -25.02 3.64
C THR A 38 -11.27 -23.70 3.36
N PRO A 39 -10.04 -23.49 3.85
CA PRO A 39 -9.25 -22.32 3.50
C PRO A 39 -9.17 -22.20 1.98
N ASP A 40 -9.33 -20.98 1.46
CA ASP A 40 -9.17 -20.72 0.04
C ASP A 40 -7.79 -21.26 -0.39
N PRO A 41 -7.70 -22.19 -1.37
CA PRO A 41 -6.42 -22.78 -1.77
C PRO A 41 -5.39 -21.74 -2.21
N ALA A 42 -5.84 -20.56 -2.63
CA ALA A 42 -4.95 -19.46 -2.96
C ALA A 42 -4.19 -18.89 -1.76
N ILE A 43 -4.62 -19.13 -0.51
CA ILE A 43 -3.88 -18.67 0.68
C ILE A 43 -2.50 -19.35 0.74
N GLU A 44 -2.41 -20.64 0.42
CA GLU A 44 -1.11 -21.34 0.38
C GLU A 44 -0.28 -20.90 -0.83
N GLU A 45 -0.90 -20.63 -1.98
CA GLU A 45 -0.19 -20.08 -3.16
C GLU A 45 0.38 -18.69 -2.86
N ILE A 46 -0.41 -17.81 -2.25
CA ILE A 46 0.00 -16.47 -1.82
C ILE A 46 1.11 -16.58 -0.78
N LYS A 47 0.99 -17.49 0.20
CA LYS A 47 2.02 -17.72 1.20
C LYS A 47 3.36 -18.08 0.57
N GLU A 48 3.38 -19.00 -0.40
CA GLU A 48 4.60 -19.37 -1.11
C GLU A 48 5.18 -18.19 -1.89
N LYS A 49 4.33 -17.42 -2.59
CA LYS A 49 4.74 -16.21 -3.31
C LYS A 49 5.31 -15.13 -2.39
N MET A 50 4.74 -14.95 -1.20
CA MET A 50 5.15 -13.92 -0.24
C MET A 50 6.41 -14.27 0.55
N LYS A 51 7.03 -15.45 0.32
CA LYS A 51 8.33 -15.82 0.92
C LYS A 51 9.48 -14.96 0.41
N THR A 52 9.40 -14.47 -0.82
CA THR A 52 10.41 -13.60 -1.43
C THR A 52 10.28 -12.13 -1.00
N VAL A 53 9.25 -11.83 -0.20
CA VAL A 53 9.02 -10.52 0.38
C VAL A 53 9.45 -10.56 1.84
N LYS A 54 10.41 -9.73 2.23
CA LYS A 54 10.94 -9.66 3.59
C LYS A 54 9.93 -9.01 4.55
N HIS A 55 9.55 -7.76 4.29
CA HIS A 55 8.59 -7.02 5.10
C HIS A 55 7.30 -6.69 4.34
N LYS A 56 6.14 -6.92 4.96
CA LYS A 56 4.82 -6.55 4.43
C LYS A 56 4.16 -5.52 5.33
N ILE A 57 3.95 -4.31 4.79
CA ILE A 57 3.41 -3.16 5.52
C ILE A 57 2.09 -2.74 4.89
N LEU A 58 1.03 -2.65 5.69
CA LEU A 58 -0.26 -2.15 5.26
C LEU A 58 -0.39 -0.67 5.63
N VAL A 59 -0.78 0.17 4.68
CA VAL A 59 -1.06 1.59 4.94
C VAL A 59 -2.58 1.78 5.00
N LEU A 60 -3.08 2.01 6.21
CA LEU A 60 -4.51 2.11 6.51
C LEU A 60 -4.93 3.57 6.72
N SER A 61 -6.23 3.87 6.54
CA SER A 61 -6.80 5.15 6.95
C SER A 61 -8.28 5.00 7.27
N GLY A 62 -8.77 5.75 8.25
CA GLY A 62 -10.18 5.70 8.65
C GLY A 62 -11.13 6.42 7.68
N LYS A 63 -10.61 7.35 6.86
CA LYS A 63 -11.42 8.12 5.89
C LYS A 63 -10.62 8.51 4.65
N GLY A 64 -11.34 8.78 3.56
CA GLY A 64 -10.77 9.33 2.33
C GLY A 64 -10.17 10.73 2.53
N GLY A 65 -9.16 11.06 1.73
CA GLY A 65 -8.59 12.42 1.68
C GLY A 65 -7.62 12.79 2.82
N VAL A 66 -7.21 11.84 3.67
CA VAL A 66 -6.13 12.08 4.66
C VAL A 66 -4.72 12.05 4.06
N GLY A 67 -4.60 11.74 2.76
CA GLY A 67 -3.31 11.60 2.08
C GLY A 67 -2.65 10.22 2.27
N LYS A 68 -3.45 9.16 2.47
CA LYS A 68 -2.97 7.77 2.58
C LYS A 68 -2.10 7.36 1.39
N SER A 69 -2.63 7.42 0.16
CA SER A 69 -1.90 7.02 -1.05
C SER A 69 -0.68 7.91 -1.32
N THR A 70 -0.78 9.21 -1.01
CA THR A 70 0.38 10.11 -1.01
C THR A 70 1.46 9.62 -0.05
N PHE A 71 1.09 9.27 1.19
CA PHE A 71 2.03 8.73 2.15
C PHE A 71 2.62 7.39 1.68
N SER A 72 1.81 6.47 1.14
CA SER A 72 2.25 5.17 0.61
C SER A 72 3.32 5.34 -0.49
N ALA A 73 3.09 6.27 -1.43
CA ALA A 73 4.04 6.62 -2.49
C ALA A 73 5.35 7.21 -1.94
N HIS A 74 5.26 8.12 -0.96
CA HIS A 74 6.44 8.75 -0.36
C HIS A 74 7.22 7.80 0.55
N LEU A 75 6.54 6.89 1.25
CA LEU A 75 7.18 5.78 1.96
C LEU A 75 7.98 4.92 0.99
N ALA A 76 7.39 4.57 -0.17
CA ALA A 76 8.05 3.78 -1.20
C ALA A 76 9.29 4.49 -1.78
N HIS A 77 9.16 5.74 -2.22
CA HIS A 77 10.30 6.53 -2.71
C HIS A 77 11.38 6.74 -1.64
N GLY A 78 11.00 7.02 -0.39
CA GLY A 78 11.97 7.26 0.67
C GLY A 78 12.72 6.00 1.10
N LEU A 79 12.09 4.82 1.03
CA LEU A 79 12.80 3.54 1.21
C LEU A 79 13.68 3.22 0.00
N ALA A 80 13.26 3.60 -1.21
CA ALA A 80 14.02 3.40 -2.45
C ALA A 80 15.25 4.32 -2.57
N GLU A 81 15.43 5.33 -1.70
CA GLU A 81 16.67 6.14 -1.64
C GLU A 81 17.92 5.27 -1.40
N ASP A 82 17.79 4.09 -0.81
CA ASP A 82 18.83 3.06 -0.81
C ASP A 82 18.70 2.12 -2.01
N GLU A 83 19.61 2.28 -2.98
CA GLU A 83 19.65 1.48 -4.22
C GLU A 83 19.79 -0.04 -3.98
N ASN A 84 20.20 -0.46 -2.78
CA ASN A 84 20.33 -1.88 -2.42
C ASN A 84 19.03 -2.49 -1.88
N THR A 85 18.03 -1.65 -1.55
CA THR A 85 16.76 -2.09 -0.99
C THR A 85 15.72 -2.17 -2.11
N GLN A 86 15.10 -3.34 -2.28
CA GLN A 86 14.07 -3.61 -3.28
C GLN A 86 12.67 -3.32 -2.73
N ILE A 87 11.91 -2.46 -3.41
CA ILE A 87 10.62 -1.95 -2.94
C ILE A 87 9.50 -2.34 -3.91
N ALA A 88 8.40 -2.82 -3.34
CA ALA A 88 7.15 -3.04 -4.05
C ALA A 88 6.04 -2.17 -3.47
N LEU A 89 5.31 -1.47 -4.32
CA LEU A 89 4.10 -0.72 -3.96
C LEU A 89 2.89 -1.33 -4.66
N LEU A 90 1.98 -1.87 -3.85
CA LEU A 90 0.73 -2.48 -4.31
C LEU A 90 -0.46 -1.60 -3.94
N ASP A 91 -1.13 -1.06 -4.95
CA ASP A 91 -2.35 -0.27 -4.82
C ASP A 91 -3.59 -1.16 -4.98
N ILE A 92 -4.30 -1.35 -3.87
CA ILE A 92 -5.59 -2.05 -3.82
C ILE A 92 -6.74 -1.10 -3.48
N ASP A 93 -6.55 0.23 -3.59
CA ASP A 93 -7.63 1.21 -3.46
C ASP A 93 -8.51 1.23 -4.72
N ILE A 94 -9.28 0.15 -4.89
CA ILE A 94 -9.99 -0.15 -6.14
C ILE A 94 -10.98 0.95 -6.55
N CYS A 95 -11.52 1.69 -5.60
CA CYS A 95 -12.53 2.72 -5.85
C CYS A 95 -11.96 4.05 -6.34
N GLY A 96 -10.67 4.29 -6.12
CA GLY A 96 -10.02 5.57 -6.44
C GLY A 96 -8.52 5.41 -6.53
N PRO A 97 -8.01 4.59 -7.48
CA PRO A 97 -6.58 4.34 -7.62
C PRO A 97 -5.89 5.66 -7.94
N SER A 98 -4.99 6.09 -7.05
CA SER A 98 -4.25 7.35 -7.20
C SER A 98 -2.75 7.14 -7.37
N ILE A 99 -2.25 5.93 -7.07
CA ILE A 99 -0.82 5.60 -7.17
C ILE A 99 -0.29 5.77 -8.60
N PRO A 100 -0.96 5.32 -9.69
CA PRO A 100 -0.47 5.55 -11.04
C PRO A 100 -0.22 7.04 -11.35
N LYS A 101 -1.13 7.92 -10.90
CA LYS A 101 -0.96 9.37 -11.04
C LYS A 101 0.24 9.89 -10.24
N ILE A 102 0.26 9.56 -8.95
CA ILE A 102 1.26 10.06 -7.98
C ILE A 102 2.68 9.64 -8.38
N MET A 103 2.82 8.44 -8.96
CA MET A 103 4.11 7.87 -9.36
C MET A 103 4.48 8.17 -10.82
N GLY A 104 3.66 8.89 -11.58
CA GLY A 104 3.96 9.24 -12.98
C GLY A 104 3.80 8.10 -13.98
N LEU A 105 2.94 7.12 -13.67
CA LEU A 105 2.70 5.90 -14.44
C LEU A 105 1.32 5.91 -15.14
N GLU A 106 0.74 7.08 -15.40
CA GLU A 106 -0.53 7.16 -16.14
C GLU A 106 -0.37 6.67 -17.58
N GLY A 107 -1.23 5.75 -18.00
CA GLY A 107 -1.19 5.15 -19.34
C GLY A 107 -0.28 3.93 -19.45
N GLU A 108 0.49 3.61 -18.41
CA GLU A 108 1.25 2.37 -18.34
C GLU A 108 0.35 1.16 -18.08
N GLN A 109 0.78 0.00 -18.58
CA GLN A 109 0.09 -1.27 -18.36
C GLN A 109 1.09 -2.34 -17.91
N PRO A 110 0.73 -3.20 -16.94
CA PRO A 110 1.56 -4.33 -16.58
C PRO A 110 1.67 -5.27 -17.78
N LEU A 111 2.87 -5.73 -18.06
CA LEU A 111 3.10 -6.64 -19.17
C LEU A 111 2.52 -8.02 -18.85
N PRO A 112 1.60 -8.56 -19.68
CA PRO A 112 1.19 -9.95 -19.59
C PRO A 112 2.32 -10.85 -20.13
N LEU A 113 2.43 -12.06 -19.57
CA LEU A 113 3.47 -13.02 -19.91
C LEU A 113 3.56 -13.31 -21.43
N GLY A 114 4.79 -13.52 -21.93
CA GLY A 114 5.06 -13.91 -23.32
C GLY A 114 5.05 -12.77 -24.33
N ALA A 115 4.63 -11.56 -23.94
CA ALA A 115 4.96 -10.36 -24.66
C ALA A 115 6.43 -10.03 -24.39
N ALA A 116 7.33 -10.45 -25.28
CA ALA A 116 8.57 -9.70 -25.44
C ALA A 116 8.12 -8.25 -25.69
N ALA A 117 8.65 -7.28 -24.93
CA ALA A 117 8.61 -5.89 -25.37
C ALA A 117 9.12 -5.92 -26.82
N GLY A 118 8.21 -5.70 -27.77
CA GLY A 118 8.53 -5.76 -29.19
C GLY A 118 9.71 -4.84 -29.40
N ALA A 119 10.85 -5.43 -29.71
CA ALA A 119 12.07 -4.71 -29.96
C ALA A 119 11.83 -3.77 -31.15
N ASP A 120 11.61 -2.46 -30.88
CA ASP A 120 12.03 -1.42 -31.83
C ASP A 120 12.12 0.02 -31.28
N SER A 121 12.20 0.25 -29.97
CA SER A 121 12.59 1.57 -29.45
C SER A 121 14.11 1.72 -29.33
N GLY A 122 14.85 0.62 -29.12
CA GLY A 122 16.31 0.66 -28.90
C GLY A 122 17.20 0.79 -30.14
N GLN A 123 16.74 0.37 -31.34
CA GLN A 123 17.57 0.43 -32.56
C GLN A 123 17.54 1.81 -33.23
N VAL A 124 16.40 2.51 -33.20
CA VAL A 124 16.29 3.89 -33.71
C VAL A 124 17.14 4.86 -32.89
N LEU A 125 17.24 4.64 -31.57
CA LEU A 125 18.01 5.50 -30.66
C LEU A 125 19.52 5.31 -30.78
N LYS A 126 20.00 4.11 -31.10
CA LYS A 126 21.43 3.84 -31.30
C LYS A 126 21.99 4.63 -32.50
N GLN A 127 21.16 4.85 -33.53
CA GLN A 127 21.53 5.63 -34.70
C GLN A 127 21.55 7.15 -34.44
N LEU A 128 20.84 7.63 -33.42
CA LEU A 128 20.84 9.05 -32.99
C LEU A 128 21.96 9.38 -31.99
N PHE A 129 22.52 8.37 -31.31
CA PHE A 129 23.58 8.53 -30.31
C PHE A 129 24.97 8.77 -30.94
N GLU A 130 25.21 8.34 -32.17
CA GLU A 130 26.52 8.50 -32.83
C GLU A 130 26.73 9.87 -33.49
N GLU A 131 25.70 10.74 -33.58
CA GLU A 131 25.79 12.00 -34.34
C GLU A 131 25.63 13.32 -33.55
N SER A 132 25.45 13.35 -32.22
CA SER A 132 25.18 14.62 -31.53
C SER A 132 26.14 15.00 -30.40
N SER A 133 26.65 16.24 -30.48
CA SER A 133 27.73 16.83 -29.67
C SER A 133 27.24 17.76 -28.54
N PHE A 134 26.06 17.51 -27.94
CA PHE A 134 25.42 18.45 -27.01
C PHE A 134 25.17 17.86 -25.60
N PRO A 135 25.93 18.27 -24.57
CA PRO A 135 25.84 17.72 -23.21
C PRO A 135 24.52 17.97 -22.47
N SER A 136 23.71 18.97 -22.88
CA SER A 136 22.47 19.33 -22.18
C SER A 136 21.27 18.42 -22.52
N LEU A 137 21.30 17.69 -23.64
CA LEU A 137 20.27 16.70 -23.98
C LEU A 137 20.46 15.36 -23.25
N LEU A 138 21.68 15.06 -22.78
CA LEU A 138 21.98 13.80 -22.06
C LEU A 138 21.21 13.68 -20.73
N CYS A 139 20.95 14.80 -20.06
CA CYS A 139 20.19 14.82 -18.80
C CYS A 139 18.69 14.55 -19.03
N PHE A 140 18.15 15.06 -20.14
CA PHE A 140 16.74 14.82 -20.52
C PHE A 140 16.51 13.38 -21.00
N TYR A 141 17.50 12.78 -21.66
CA TYR A 141 17.41 11.39 -22.14
C TYR A 141 17.77 10.34 -21.08
N ARG A 142 18.58 10.66 -20.07
CA ARG A 142 18.85 9.74 -18.94
C ARG A 142 17.62 9.45 -18.08
N SER A 143 16.69 10.39 -17.96
CA SER A 143 15.48 10.23 -17.16
C SER A 143 14.32 9.52 -17.87
N HIS A 144 14.43 9.27 -19.18
CA HIS A 144 13.34 8.69 -20.00
C HIS A 144 13.76 7.47 -20.85
N LEU A 145 15.02 7.03 -20.76
CA LEU A 145 15.53 5.83 -21.47
C LEU A 145 16.30 4.89 -20.56
N ILE A 146 15.81 4.66 -19.35
CA ILE A 146 16.09 3.38 -18.70
C ILE A 146 15.12 2.42 -19.39
N ALA A 147 15.62 1.67 -20.38
CA ALA A 147 14.96 0.43 -20.73
C ALA A 147 14.87 -0.37 -19.43
N PRO A 148 13.67 -0.69 -18.92
CA PRO A 148 13.58 -1.50 -17.71
C PRO A 148 14.39 -2.76 -17.98
N GLN A 149 15.26 -3.13 -17.04
CA GLN A 149 15.88 -4.44 -17.11
C GLN A 149 14.74 -5.43 -17.36
N VAL A 150 14.89 -6.24 -18.40
CA VAL A 150 13.81 -7.13 -18.86
C VAL A 150 13.69 -8.23 -17.81
N HIS A 151 12.89 -7.99 -16.78
CA HIS A 151 12.48 -9.01 -15.82
C HIS A 151 11.49 -9.92 -16.55
N GLN A 152 12.01 -11.02 -17.11
CA GLN A 152 11.16 -12.11 -17.58
C GLN A 152 10.51 -12.78 -16.37
N SER A 153 9.23 -12.50 -16.14
CA SER A 153 8.45 -13.25 -15.16
C SER A 153 8.13 -14.64 -15.70
N GLY A 154 8.47 -15.67 -14.93
CA GLY A 154 8.23 -17.08 -15.29
C GLY A 154 6.77 -17.52 -15.12
N SER A 155 5.99 -16.78 -14.33
CA SER A 155 4.54 -16.95 -14.15
C SER A 155 3.94 -15.74 -13.41
N GLY A 156 3.30 -14.82 -14.15
CA GLY A 156 2.58 -13.70 -13.54
C GLY A 156 2.57 -12.40 -14.34
N TRP A 157 1.97 -11.35 -13.76
CA TRP A 157 2.09 -9.96 -14.18
C TRP A 157 3.42 -9.38 -13.69
N SER A 158 4.14 -8.70 -14.58
CA SER A 158 5.29 -7.90 -14.18
C SER A 158 4.81 -6.55 -13.61
N PRO A 159 5.36 -6.08 -12.47
CA PRO A 159 5.12 -4.72 -12.02
C PRO A 159 5.66 -3.68 -13.01
N VAL A 160 5.12 -2.47 -12.92
CA VAL A 160 5.60 -1.30 -13.65
C VAL A 160 6.61 -0.59 -12.76
N TYR A 161 7.83 -0.39 -13.23
CA TYR A 161 8.92 0.18 -12.43
C TYR A 161 8.98 1.70 -12.58
N VAL A 162 9.07 2.39 -11.45
CA VAL A 162 9.30 3.85 -11.38
C VAL A 162 10.80 4.14 -11.38
N GLU A 163 11.55 3.32 -10.64
CA GLU A 163 12.99 3.32 -10.51
C GLU A 163 13.47 1.86 -10.56
N ASP A 164 14.78 1.61 -10.73
CA ASP A 164 15.31 0.24 -10.87
C ASP A 164 14.98 -0.68 -9.69
N ASN A 165 14.83 -0.12 -8.48
CA ASN A 165 14.50 -0.83 -7.25
C ASN A 165 13.07 -0.56 -6.73
N LEU A 166 12.19 0.07 -7.53
CA LEU A 166 10.83 0.43 -7.12
C LEU A 166 9.79 -0.02 -8.15
N GLY A 167 9.17 -1.18 -7.87
CA GLY A 167 8.09 -1.76 -8.67
C GLY A 167 6.71 -1.39 -8.14
N VAL A 168 5.77 -1.11 -9.03
CA VAL A 168 4.39 -0.71 -8.71
C VAL A 168 3.39 -1.63 -9.41
N MET A 169 2.35 -2.02 -8.68
CA MET A 169 1.15 -2.64 -9.25
C MET A 169 -0.09 -1.90 -8.74
N SER A 170 -1.01 -1.56 -9.62
CA SER A 170 -2.26 -0.89 -9.28
C SER A 170 -3.42 -1.41 -10.12
N VAL A 171 -4.62 -1.41 -9.54
CA VAL A 171 -5.85 -1.61 -10.32
C VAL A 171 -6.03 -0.54 -11.39
N GLY A 172 -5.44 0.65 -11.22
CA GLY A 172 -5.55 1.75 -12.16
C GLY A 172 -4.97 1.42 -13.53
N PHE A 173 -4.00 0.50 -13.61
CA PHE A 173 -3.45 0.03 -14.89
C PHE A 173 -4.42 -0.87 -15.67
N LEU A 174 -5.44 -1.43 -15.00
CA LEU A 174 -6.44 -2.30 -15.60
C LEU A 174 -7.68 -1.52 -16.07
N LEU A 175 -7.74 -0.22 -15.80
CA LEU A 175 -8.82 0.65 -16.26
C LEU A 175 -8.57 1.09 -17.71
N SER A 176 -9.64 1.24 -18.49
CA SER A 176 -9.53 1.69 -19.88
C SER A 176 -9.29 3.20 -19.96
N SER A 177 -9.81 3.93 -18.97
CA SER A 177 -9.59 5.36 -18.78
C SER A 177 -9.38 5.68 -17.29
N PRO A 178 -8.53 6.67 -16.95
CA PRO A 178 -8.44 7.21 -15.58
C PRO A 178 -9.78 7.74 -15.04
N ASP A 179 -10.68 8.16 -15.91
CA ASP A 179 -12.00 8.69 -15.54
C ASP A 179 -13.07 7.59 -15.35
N ASP A 180 -12.72 6.32 -15.57
CA ASP A 180 -13.68 5.22 -15.45
C ASP A 180 -14.05 4.98 -13.99
N ALA A 181 -15.34 5.13 -13.68
CA ALA A 181 -15.86 4.79 -12.36
C ALA A 181 -15.78 3.27 -12.12
N VAL A 182 -15.02 2.86 -11.11
CA VAL A 182 -14.87 1.44 -10.74
C VAL A 182 -16.05 0.98 -9.88
N ILE A 183 -17.12 0.56 -10.54
CA ILE A 183 -18.33 0.04 -9.86
C ILE A 183 -18.27 -1.49 -9.79
N TRP A 184 -17.37 -2.02 -8.94
CA TRP A 184 -17.22 -3.47 -8.77
C TRP A 184 -17.89 -3.97 -7.48
N ARG A 185 -18.55 -5.13 -7.57
CA ARG A 185 -19.12 -5.82 -6.40
C ARG A 185 -18.01 -6.48 -5.57
N GLY A 186 -18.21 -6.60 -4.26
CA GLY A 186 -17.24 -7.15 -3.29
C GLY A 186 -16.49 -8.41 -3.77
N PRO A 187 -17.15 -9.48 -4.24
CA PRO A 187 -16.45 -10.69 -4.71
C PRO A 187 -15.46 -10.44 -5.85
N LYS A 188 -15.75 -9.49 -6.75
CA LYS A 188 -14.85 -9.13 -7.85
C LYS A 188 -13.63 -8.35 -7.32
N LYS A 189 -13.84 -7.46 -6.34
CA LYS A 189 -12.76 -6.74 -5.67
C LYS A 189 -11.83 -7.69 -4.91
N ASN A 190 -12.40 -8.59 -4.12
CA ASN A 190 -11.64 -9.59 -3.36
C ASN A 190 -10.87 -10.53 -4.30
N GLY A 191 -11.50 -10.94 -5.40
CA GLY A 191 -10.85 -11.70 -6.46
C GLY A 191 -9.65 -10.96 -7.07
N MET A 192 -9.74 -9.65 -7.25
CA MET A 192 -8.63 -8.84 -7.76
C MET A 192 -7.49 -8.73 -6.74
N ILE A 193 -7.79 -8.49 -5.46
CA ILE A 193 -6.76 -8.45 -4.40
C ILE A 193 -6.01 -9.79 -4.35
N LYS A 194 -6.76 -10.90 -4.36
CA LYS A 194 -6.21 -12.26 -4.44
C LYS A 194 -5.33 -12.44 -5.67
N GLN A 195 -5.77 -11.95 -6.83
CA GLN A 195 -5.01 -12.03 -8.07
C GLN A 195 -3.70 -11.25 -7.98
N PHE A 196 -3.71 -10.03 -7.42
CA PHE A 196 -2.48 -9.26 -7.24
C PHE A 196 -1.48 -9.94 -6.30
N LEU A 197 -1.95 -10.50 -5.20
CA LEU A 197 -1.08 -11.17 -4.24
C LEU A 197 -0.50 -12.49 -4.75
N ARG A 198 -1.19 -13.16 -5.69
CA ARG A 198 -0.78 -14.46 -6.22
C ARG A 198 -0.02 -14.37 -7.53
N ASP A 199 -0.52 -13.53 -8.45
CA ASP A 199 -0.14 -13.55 -9.85
C ASP A 199 0.83 -12.43 -10.20
N VAL A 200 1.15 -11.49 -9.31
CA VAL A 200 2.22 -10.52 -9.57
C VAL A 200 3.56 -11.14 -9.23
N ASP A 201 4.52 -11.01 -10.14
CA ASP A 201 5.89 -11.47 -9.94
C ASP A 201 6.75 -10.33 -9.40
N TRP A 202 6.85 -10.27 -8.07
CA TRP A 202 7.61 -9.22 -7.38
C TRP A 202 9.12 -9.47 -7.36
N GLY A 203 9.58 -10.70 -7.64
CA GLY A 203 10.98 -11.08 -7.38
C GLY A 203 11.31 -11.07 -5.89
N GLU A 204 12.58 -10.81 -5.56
CA GLU A 204 13.05 -10.61 -4.19
C GLU A 204 12.83 -9.15 -3.78
N VAL A 205 12.08 -8.94 -2.70
CA VAL A 205 11.64 -7.61 -2.24
C VAL A 205 11.88 -7.45 -0.75
N ASP A 206 12.49 -6.35 -0.35
CA ASP A 206 12.71 -6.01 1.05
C ASP A 206 11.44 -5.45 1.70
N TYR A 207 10.70 -4.59 1.00
CA TYR A 207 9.46 -3.99 1.51
C TYR A 207 8.33 -4.03 0.48
N LEU A 208 7.24 -4.73 0.81
CA LEU A 208 5.96 -4.62 0.14
C LEU A 208 5.04 -3.67 0.92
N ILE A 209 4.76 -2.52 0.33
CA ILE A 209 3.83 -1.52 0.84
C ILE A 209 2.48 -1.73 0.17
N VAL A 210 1.43 -1.96 0.95
CA VAL A 210 0.07 -2.14 0.44
C VAL A 210 -0.77 -0.92 0.75
N ASP A 211 -1.12 -0.14 -0.27
CA ASP A 211 -2.05 0.98 -0.18
C ASP A 211 -3.50 0.45 -0.18
N THR A 212 -4.15 0.45 0.97
CA THR A 212 -5.50 -0.11 1.14
C THR A 212 -6.58 0.90 0.78
N PRO A 213 -7.85 0.54 0.54
CA PRO A 213 -8.95 1.51 0.51
C PRO A 213 -9.08 2.29 1.84
N PRO A 214 -9.80 3.43 1.88
CA PRO A 214 -10.13 4.11 3.12
C PRO A 214 -11.32 3.46 3.87
N GLY A 215 -11.33 3.60 5.19
CA GLY A 215 -12.38 3.12 6.09
C GLY A 215 -12.29 1.63 6.40
N THR A 216 -13.11 1.13 7.33
CA THR A 216 -13.07 -0.27 7.80
C THR A 216 -13.85 -1.22 6.88
N SER A 217 -13.56 -1.21 5.58
CA SER A 217 -14.33 -1.95 4.58
C SER A 217 -13.90 -3.43 4.46
N ASP A 218 -14.70 -4.25 3.76
CA ASP A 218 -14.44 -5.70 3.57
C ASP A 218 -13.09 -5.97 2.88
N GLU A 219 -12.57 -5.01 2.11
CA GLU A 219 -11.28 -5.10 1.43
C GLU A 219 -10.11 -5.22 2.42
N HIS A 220 -10.17 -4.54 3.57
CA HIS A 220 -9.15 -4.64 4.63
C HIS A 220 -9.11 -6.03 5.24
N LEU A 221 -10.29 -6.59 5.52
CA LEU A 221 -10.41 -7.94 6.03
C LEU A 221 -9.89 -8.95 5.00
N SER A 222 -10.18 -8.73 3.72
CA SER A 222 -9.74 -9.62 2.64
C SER A 222 -8.22 -9.65 2.51
N VAL A 223 -7.54 -8.50 2.48
CA VAL A 223 -6.07 -8.46 2.40
C VAL A 223 -5.42 -9.09 3.63
N VAL A 224 -5.94 -8.82 4.83
CA VAL A 224 -5.45 -9.43 6.08
C VAL A 224 -5.66 -10.95 6.07
N GLN A 225 -6.79 -11.44 5.57
CA GLN A 225 -7.08 -12.87 5.46
C GLN A 225 -6.15 -13.57 4.45
N TYR A 226 -5.96 -13.00 3.26
CA TYR A 226 -5.09 -13.58 2.25
C TYR A 226 -3.62 -13.57 2.66
N LEU A 227 -3.18 -12.54 3.38
CA LEU A 227 -1.82 -12.44 3.93
C LEU A 227 -1.66 -13.10 5.30
N ALA A 228 -2.72 -13.65 5.90
CA ALA A 228 -2.66 -14.23 7.25
C ALA A 228 -1.61 -15.34 7.36
N ALA A 229 -1.42 -16.11 6.29
CA ALA A 229 -0.43 -17.19 6.24
C ALA A 229 0.98 -16.72 5.85
N ALA A 230 1.12 -15.50 5.32
CA ALA A 230 2.36 -14.92 4.79
C ALA A 230 3.09 -13.99 5.78
N ARG A 231 2.53 -13.80 6.98
CA ARG A 231 2.94 -12.87 8.04
C ARG A 231 2.94 -11.40 7.58
N ILE A 232 2.19 -10.56 8.29
CA ILE A 232 2.24 -9.11 8.11
C ILE A 232 3.08 -8.50 9.24
N ASP A 233 4.05 -7.65 8.91
CA ASP A 233 4.91 -6.99 9.90
C ASP A 233 4.11 -6.01 10.74
N GLY A 234 3.26 -5.21 10.08
CA GLY A 234 2.25 -4.40 10.72
C GLY A 234 1.59 -3.37 9.81
N ALA A 235 0.76 -2.54 10.41
CA ALA A 235 0.05 -1.46 9.75
C ALA A 235 0.54 -0.07 10.20
N VAL A 236 0.66 0.84 9.24
CA VAL A 236 0.78 2.29 9.49
C VAL A 236 -0.58 2.92 9.25
N ILE A 237 -1.07 3.68 10.23
CA ILE A 237 -2.40 4.30 10.16
C ILE A 237 -2.26 5.80 9.91
N ILE A 238 -2.84 6.28 8.81
CA ILE A 238 -2.76 7.68 8.39
C ILE A 238 -3.99 8.45 8.86
N THR A 239 -3.75 9.62 9.45
CA THR A 239 -4.81 10.53 9.92
C THR A 239 -4.47 11.98 9.66
N THR A 240 -5.40 12.87 9.98
CA THR A 240 -5.20 14.32 10.01
C THR A 240 -5.60 14.88 11.40
N PRO A 241 -5.17 16.08 11.80
CA PRO A 241 -5.38 16.60 13.17
C PRO A 241 -6.85 16.78 13.59
N GLN A 242 -7.79 16.82 12.64
CA GLN A 242 -9.20 17.07 12.93
C GLN A 242 -9.84 15.88 13.67
N GLU A 243 -10.68 16.19 14.67
CA GLU A 243 -11.34 15.16 15.50
C GLU A 243 -12.16 14.15 14.69
N VAL A 244 -12.81 14.59 13.62
CA VAL A 244 -13.55 13.69 12.72
C VAL A 244 -12.66 12.63 12.09
N SER A 245 -11.39 12.93 11.80
CA SER A 245 -10.41 11.94 11.33
C SER A 245 -10.04 10.97 12.44
N LEU A 246 -9.79 11.51 13.64
CA LEU A 246 -9.35 10.75 14.79
C LEU A 246 -10.39 9.74 15.26
N GLN A 247 -11.69 10.05 15.13
CA GLN A 247 -12.77 9.11 15.43
C GLN A 247 -12.73 7.85 14.55
N ASP A 248 -12.43 8.00 13.26
CA ASP A 248 -12.33 6.85 12.35
C ASP A 248 -11.05 6.05 12.59
N VAL A 249 -9.95 6.71 12.98
CA VAL A 249 -8.71 6.01 13.40
C VAL A 249 -8.94 5.15 14.64
N ARG A 250 -9.78 5.57 15.60
CA ARG A 250 -10.13 4.72 16.75
C ARG A 250 -10.78 3.42 16.30
N LYS A 251 -11.63 3.47 15.28
CA LYS A 251 -12.27 2.26 14.71
C LYS A 251 -11.22 1.41 14.01
N GLU A 252 -10.29 2.02 13.28
CA GLU A 252 -9.20 1.35 12.57
C GLU A 252 -8.23 0.61 13.51
N ILE A 253 -7.82 1.26 14.61
CA ILE A 253 -7.00 0.64 15.67
C ILE A 253 -7.73 -0.56 16.29
N ASN A 254 -9.03 -0.41 16.57
CA ASN A 254 -9.84 -1.50 17.10
C ASN A 254 -10.02 -2.64 16.08
N PHE A 255 -10.13 -2.33 14.79
CA PHE A 255 -10.12 -3.33 13.73
C PHE A 255 -8.81 -4.12 13.75
N CYS A 256 -7.66 -3.43 13.73
CA CYS A 256 -6.34 -4.06 13.78
C CYS A 256 -6.21 -5.01 14.98
N ARG A 257 -6.63 -4.56 16.17
CA ARG A 257 -6.64 -5.39 17.39
C ARG A 257 -7.52 -6.63 17.27
N LYS A 258 -8.73 -6.50 16.70
CA LYS A 258 -9.67 -7.62 16.51
C LYS A 258 -9.10 -8.68 15.58
N VAL A 259 -8.44 -8.27 14.50
CA VAL A 259 -7.84 -9.19 13.52
C VAL A 259 -6.39 -9.57 13.86
N LYS A 260 -5.88 -9.10 15.01
CA LYS A 260 -4.50 -9.32 15.49
C LYS A 260 -3.42 -8.83 14.51
N LEU A 261 -3.73 -7.78 13.74
CA LEU A 261 -2.77 -7.08 12.89
C LEU A 261 -1.89 -6.17 13.76
N PRO A 262 -0.55 -6.36 13.77
CA PRO A 262 0.35 -5.47 14.51
C PRO A 262 0.23 -4.03 13.99
N ILE A 263 0.33 -3.06 14.90
CA ILE A 263 0.30 -1.64 14.56
C ILE A 263 1.72 -1.10 14.71
N ILE A 264 2.33 -0.69 13.60
CA ILE A 264 3.65 -0.02 13.59
C ILE A 264 3.50 1.35 14.25
N GLY A 265 2.45 2.07 13.87
CA GLY A 265 2.03 3.30 14.54
C GLY A 265 1.15 4.18 13.66
N VAL A 266 0.89 5.38 14.18
CA VAL A 266 0.04 6.39 13.55
C VAL A 266 0.91 7.51 12.98
N VAL A 267 0.55 8.01 11.81
CA VAL A 267 1.12 9.23 11.22
C VAL A 267 0.03 10.29 11.14
N GLU A 268 0.29 11.46 11.73
CA GLU A 268 -0.57 12.63 11.58
C GLU A 268 -0.12 13.45 10.38
N ASN A 269 -0.80 13.29 9.25
CA ASN A 269 -0.54 14.03 8.03
C ASN A 269 -1.23 15.42 8.06
N MET A 270 -0.76 16.34 7.23
CA MET A 270 -1.30 17.70 7.12
C MET A 270 -1.27 18.47 8.46
N SER A 271 -0.25 18.20 9.29
CA SER A 271 -0.09 18.76 10.64
C SER A 271 0.61 20.12 10.58
N GLY A 272 -0.17 21.20 10.57
CA GLY A 272 0.35 22.56 10.45
C GLY A 272 0.88 22.87 9.04
N PHE A 273 1.36 24.09 8.87
CA PHE A 273 1.90 24.62 7.62
C PHE A 273 3.10 25.50 7.92
N ILE A 274 4.24 25.22 7.31
CA ILE A 274 5.44 26.03 7.45
C ILE A 274 5.53 26.95 6.24
N CYS A 275 5.39 28.26 6.47
CA CYS A 275 5.45 29.21 5.37
C CYS A 275 6.83 29.16 4.69
N PRO A 276 6.93 28.89 3.37
CA PRO A 276 8.22 28.76 2.70
C PRO A 276 9.02 30.08 2.72
N LYS A 277 8.33 31.22 2.80
CA LYS A 277 8.92 32.58 2.80
C LYS A 277 9.44 33.03 4.17
N CYS A 278 8.63 32.89 5.23
CA CYS A 278 8.99 33.42 6.56
C CYS A 278 9.31 32.34 7.60
N LYS A 279 9.20 31.05 7.25
CA LYS A 279 9.43 29.88 8.11
C LYS A 279 8.54 29.79 9.37
N LYS A 280 7.58 30.71 9.51
CA LYS A 280 6.59 30.66 10.59
C LYS A 280 5.64 29.49 10.37
N GLU A 281 5.46 28.70 11.42
CA GLU A 281 4.47 27.64 11.47
C GLU A 281 3.08 28.21 11.76
N SER A 282 2.07 27.73 11.03
CA SER A 282 0.66 28.03 11.24
C SER A 282 -0.11 26.74 11.41
N GLN A 283 -0.91 26.64 12.47
CA GLN A 283 -1.80 25.52 12.70
C GLN A 283 -3.08 25.71 11.89
N ILE A 284 -3.12 25.14 10.68
CA ILE A 284 -4.29 25.24 9.78
C ILE A 284 -5.48 24.50 10.37
N PHE A 285 -5.23 23.34 10.99
CA PHE A 285 -6.23 22.51 11.63
C PHE A 285 -5.86 22.29 13.10
N PRO A 286 -6.18 23.25 13.98
CA PRO A 286 -5.81 23.12 15.39
C PRO A 286 -6.55 21.94 16.03
N PRO A 287 -5.86 21.07 16.78
CA PRO A 287 -6.51 19.98 17.48
C PRO A 287 -7.38 20.52 18.63
N THR A 288 -8.60 20.00 18.75
CA THR A 288 -9.54 20.38 19.82
C THR A 288 -9.45 19.50 21.06
N THR A 289 -8.76 18.38 20.95
CA THR A 289 -8.76 17.23 21.89
C THR A 289 -7.34 16.66 22.08
N GLY A 290 -6.30 17.46 21.86
CA GLY A 290 -4.90 16.98 21.93
C GLY A 290 -4.39 16.24 20.68
N GLY A 291 -5.24 16.04 19.66
CA GLY A 291 -4.82 15.55 18.34
C GLY A 291 -4.45 14.07 18.33
N ALA A 292 -3.65 13.65 17.35
CA ALA A 292 -3.19 12.27 17.26
C ALA A 292 -2.33 11.87 18.47
N GLU A 293 -1.60 12.80 19.08
CA GLU A 293 -0.73 12.52 20.22
C GLU A 293 -1.50 12.04 21.45
N LEU A 294 -2.54 12.76 21.88
CA LEU A 294 -3.37 12.31 23.00
C LEU A 294 -4.10 11.00 22.66
N MET A 295 -4.63 10.87 21.44
CA MET A 295 -5.26 9.62 20.99
C MET A 295 -4.29 8.43 21.07
N CYS A 296 -3.06 8.60 20.62
CA CYS A 296 -2.04 7.54 20.60
C CYS A 296 -1.66 7.13 22.03
N GLN A 297 -1.57 8.09 22.95
CA GLN A 297 -1.35 7.83 24.37
C GLN A 297 -2.52 7.04 24.97
N ASP A 298 -3.76 7.51 24.78
CA ASP A 298 -4.97 6.88 25.31
C ASP A 298 -5.17 5.46 24.79
N LEU A 299 -4.79 5.22 23.53
CA LEU A 299 -4.92 3.91 22.89
C LEU A 299 -3.64 3.08 22.96
N GLU A 300 -2.58 3.52 23.63
CA GLU A 300 -1.33 2.77 23.76
C GLU A 300 -0.77 2.31 22.40
N VAL A 301 -0.78 3.21 21.40
CA VAL A 301 -0.19 2.98 20.08
C VAL A 301 0.90 4.01 19.78
N PRO A 302 1.98 3.68 19.04
CA PRO A 302 3.03 4.64 18.75
C PRO A 302 2.55 5.76 17.81
N LEU A 303 2.92 7.01 18.10
CA LEU A 303 2.88 8.10 17.13
C LEU A 303 4.23 8.15 16.39
N LEU A 304 4.23 7.75 15.12
CA LEU A 304 5.45 7.70 14.30
C LEU A 304 5.95 9.09 13.95
N GLY A 305 5.05 10.04 13.72
CA GLY A 305 5.43 11.41 13.41
C GLY A 305 4.28 12.24 12.87
N ARG A 306 4.62 13.47 12.51
CA ARG A 306 3.71 14.50 12.02
C ARG A 306 4.27 15.07 10.72
N VAL A 307 3.50 15.02 9.63
CA VAL A 307 3.92 15.53 8.32
C VAL A 307 3.21 16.86 8.05
N PRO A 308 3.93 18.00 7.94
CA PRO A 308 3.31 19.29 7.70
C PRO A 308 2.74 19.41 6.28
N LEU A 309 1.78 20.32 6.10
CA LEU A 309 1.34 20.72 4.77
C LEU A 309 2.49 21.38 4.02
N ASP A 310 2.89 20.76 2.92
CA ASP A 310 3.81 21.32 1.95
C ASP A 310 3.15 21.33 0.55
N PRO A 311 2.89 22.51 -0.05
CA PRO A 311 2.31 22.61 -1.38
C PRO A 311 3.12 21.91 -2.47
N LEU A 312 4.42 21.69 -2.26
CA LEU A 312 5.27 20.98 -3.21
C LEU A 312 4.94 19.49 -3.27
N ILE A 313 4.45 18.87 -2.19
CA ILE A 313 4.01 17.47 -2.20
C ILE A 313 2.89 17.28 -3.23
N GLY A 314 1.86 18.12 -3.18
CA GLY A 314 0.73 18.04 -4.12
C GLY A 314 1.18 18.26 -5.56
N LYS A 315 2.01 19.30 -5.78
CA LYS A 315 2.57 19.59 -7.11
C LYS A 315 3.38 18.41 -7.68
N ASN A 316 4.12 17.70 -6.85
CA ASN A 316 4.94 16.58 -7.26
C ASN A 316 4.11 15.34 -7.54
N CYS A 317 3.09 15.07 -6.71
CA CYS A 317 2.09 14.05 -6.99
C CYS A 317 1.38 14.28 -8.33
N ASP A 318 0.98 15.52 -8.63
CA ASP A 318 0.30 15.86 -9.88
C ASP A 318 1.18 15.63 -11.12
N LYS A 319 2.50 15.74 -10.95
CA LYS A 319 3.50 15.57 -12.00
C LYS A 319 4.11 14.17 -12.06
N GLY A 320 3.86 13.30 -11.09
CA GLY A 320 4.51 12.00 -11.02
C GLY A 320 6.00 12.07 -10.67
N GLN A 321 6.41 13.00 -9.80
CA GLN A 321 7.82 13.23 -9.46
C GLN A 321 8.11 12.96 -7.98
N SER A 322 9.32 12.47 -7.68
CA SER A 322 9.74 12.25 -6.29
C SER A 322 9.95 13.56 -5.53
N PHE A 323 9.23 13.72 -4.42
CA PHE A 323 9.36 14.87 -3.52
C PHE A 323 10.71 14.95 -2.80
N PHE A 324 11.34 13.79 -2.54
CA PHE A 324 12.65 13.74 -1.88
C PHE A 324 13.76 14.37 -2.74
N ILE A 325 13.64 14.26 -4.07
CA ILE A 325 14.59 14.83 -5.03
C ILE A 325 14.38 16.34 -5.20
N ASP A 326 13.13 16.78 -5.36
CA ASP A 326 12.82 18.19 -5.64
C ASP A 326 12.91 19.09 -4.41
N ALA A 327 12.71 18.53 -3.21
CA ALA A 327 12.68 19.29 -1.96
C ALA A 327 13.39 18.55 -0.81
N PRO A 328 14.69 18.19 -0.94
CA PRO A 328 15.41 17.32 0.01
C PRO A 328 15.50 17.89 1.43
N ASP A 329 15.55 19.22 1.54
CA ASP A 329 15.69 19.95 2.81
C ASP A 329 14.36 20.48 3.35
N SER A 330 13.23 20.10 2.74
CA SER A 330 11.92 20.55 3.22
C SER A 330 11.63 19.95 4.60
N PRO A 331 10.92 20.68 5.48
CA PRO A 331 10.48 20.12 6.76
C PRO A 331 9.64 18.84 6.61
N ALA A 332 8.87 18.72 5.52
CA ALA A 332 8.10 17.52 5.25
C ALA A 332 8.99 16.33 4.86
N THR A 333 10.04 16.54 4.06
CA THR A 333 11.02 15.50 3.70
C THR A 333 11.74 14.99 4.93
N LEU A 334 12.16 15.88 5.83
CA LEU A 334 12.78 15.50 7.09
C LEU A 334 11.81 14.72 7.99
N ALA A 335 10.53 15.11 8.02
CA ALA A 335 9.50 14.38 8.75
C ALA A 335 9.28 12.97 8.16
N TYR A 336 9.21 12.84 6.82
CA TYR A 336 9.11 11.55 6.15
C TYR A 336 10.31 10.66 6.46
N ARG A 337 11.55 11.13 6.28
CA ARG A 337 12.76 10.33 6.58
C ARG A 337 12.78 9.83 8.02
N SER A 338 12.40 10.68 8.98
CA SER A 338 12.29 10.30 10.40
C SER A 338 11.22 9.22 10.63
N ILE A 339 10.06 9.32 9.97
CA ILE A 339 9.00 8.30 10.05
C ILE A 339 9.46 6.98 9.41
N ILE A 340 10.08 7.05 8.23
CA ILE A 340 10.59 5.89 7.49
C ILE A 340 11.63 5.14 8.33
N GLN A 341 12.57 5.86 8.93
CA GLN A 341 13.56 5.27 9.82
C GLN A 341 12.91 4.50 10.98
N ARG A 342 11.88 5.07 11.63
CA ARG A 342 11.15 4.39 12.71
C ARG A 342 10.41 3.14 12.23
N ILE A 343 9.90 3.16 10.99
CA ILE A 343 9.26 2.00 10.36
C ILE A 343 10.30 0.90 10.10
N GLN A 344 11.47 1.25 9.56
CA GLN A 344 12.57 0.31 9.35
C GLN A 344 13.04 -0.32 10.67
N GLU A 345 13.27 0.50 11.70
CA GLU A 345 13.64 0.03 13.05
C GLU A 345 12.61 -0.95 13.62
N PHE A 346 11.31 -0.68 13.46
CA PHE A 346 10.26 -1.60 13.88
C PHE A 346 10.31 -2.94 13.13
N CYS A 347 10.53 -2.89 11.82
CA CYS A 347 10.61 -4.08 10.97
C CYS A 347 11.83 -4.94 11.31
N ASP A 348 13.00 -4.31 11.50
CA ASP A 348 14.25 -5.00 11.85
C ASP A 348 14.16 -5.69 13.21
N LEU A 349 13.57 -5.02 14.21
CA LEU A 349 13.34 -5.61 15.53
C LEU A 349 12.46 -6.87 15.43
N ARG A 350 11.36 -6.80 14.68
CA ARG A 350 10.43 -7.93 14.49
C ARG A 350 11.01 -9.09 13.70
N GLN A 351 11.94 -8.81 12.80
CA GLN A 351 12.69 -9.87 12.12
C GLN A 351 13.62 -10.57 13.12
N SER A 352 14.38 -9.81 13.91
CA SER A 352 15.29 -10.38 14.90
C SER A 352 14.58 -11.24 15.96
N GLU A 353 13.38 -10.84 16.39
CA GLU A 353 12.56 -11.62 17.32
C GLU A 353 12.15 -12.98 16.74
N GLU A 354 11.82 -13.03 15.44
CA GLU A 354 11.44 -14.27 14.75
C GLU A 354 12.65 -15.18 14.53
N GLU A 355 13.78 -14.64 14.10
CA GLU A 355 15.01 -15.40 13.94
C GLU A 355 15.44 -16.04 15.27
N ASN A 356 15.27 -15.32 16.39
CA ASN A 356 15.53 -15.86 17.72
C ASN A 356 14.55 -16.97 18.14
N LEU A 357 13.26 -16.85 17.78
CA LEU A 357 12.23 -17.87 18.03
C LEU A 357 12.44 -19.16 17.22
N ILE A 358 12.93 -19.05 15.99
CA ILE A 358 13.22 -20.21 15.13
C ILE A 358 14.47 -20.96 15.62
N ASN A 359 15.44 -20.23 16.17
CA ASN A 359 16.72 -20.78 16.63
C ASN A 359 16.71 -21.29 18.09
N SER A 360 15.60 -21.15 18.82
CA SER A 360 15.42 -21.58 20.22
C SER A 360 14.65 -22.89 20.37
#